data_AF-A0A9E5HZL3-F1
#
_entry.id   AF-A0A9E5HZL3-F1
#
_cell.length_a   1.000
_cell.length_b   1.000
_cell.length_c   1.000
_cell.angle_alpha   90.00
_cell.angle_beta   90.00
_cell.angle_gamma   90.00
#
_symmetry.space_group_name_H-M   'P 1'
#
loop_
_entity.id
_entity.type
_entity.pdbx_description
1 polymer ?
#
loop_
_entity_poly.entity_id
_entity_poly.type
_entity_poly.pdbx_seq_one_letter_code
_entity_poly.pdbx_strand_id
1 'polypeptide(L)'
;MISPSLGKKIEAAGLDIALVEQRVAQALAEDAHAGDLTSKATIGENHRSTATFNARKTGTIAGTLVAAAVLEECGLNNYEIKVNDGTSVEAGTTLIRVEGNTRAILLAERTALNFLSHLSGIASLTSSWVKEVAGTKAK
;
A
#
# COMPACT_ATOMS: atom_id res chain seq x y z
N MET A 1 3.65 -14.17 3.58
CA MET A 1 3.11 -14.35 4.94
C MET A 1 3.38 -13.09 5.73
N ILE A 2 2.32 -12.47 6.26
CA ILE A 2 2.40 -11.20 6.98
C ILE A 2 3.18 -11.37 8.29
N SER A 3 4.07 -10.43 8.58
CA SER A 3 4.87 -10.43 9.79
C SER A 3 4.00 -10.21 11.03
N PRO A 4 4.37 -10.77 12.21
CA PRO A 4 3.60 -10.58 13.44
C PRO A 4 3.44 -9.11 13.84
N SER A 5 4.39 -8.25 13.47
CA SER A 5 4.32 -6.81 13.75
C SER A 5 3.32 -6.09 12.85
N LEU A 6 3.26 -6.44 11.56
CA LEU A 6 2.25 -5.90 10.65
C LEU A 6 0.85 -6.46 10.97
N GLY A 7 0.74 -7.77 11.24
CA GLY A 7 -0.53 -8.41 11.60
C GLY A 7 -1.22 -7.72 12.77
N LYS A 8 -0.49 -7.41 13.86
CA LYS A 8 -1.03 -6.64 14.99
C LYS A 8 -1.55 -5.25 14.61
N LYS A 9 -0.90 -4.56 13.66
CA LYS A 9 -1.36 -3.25 13.18
C LYS A 9 -2.65 -3.38 12.35
N ILE A 10 -2.76 -4.44 11.54
CA ILE A 10 -3.96 -4.75 10.74
C ILE A 10 -5.15 -5.04 11.66
N GLU A 11 -4.97 -5.89 12.67
CA GLU A 11 -6.00 -6.18 13.68
C GLU A 11 -6.41 -4.93 14.46
N ALA A 12 -5.44 -4.12 14.89
CA ALA A 12 -5.72 -2.86 15.60
C ALA A 12 -6.49 -1.85 14.75
N ALA A 13 -6.37 -1.93 13.41
CA ALA A 13 -7.17 -1.15 12.47
C ALA A 13 -8.57 -1.75 12.20
N GLY A 14 -8.93 -2.85 12.86
CA GLY A 14 -10.22 -3.52 12.71
C GLY A 14 -10.36 -4.34 11.42
N LEU A 15 -9.23 -4.70 10.79
CA LEU A 15 -9.20 -5.51 9.58
C LEU A 15 -8.93 -6.98 9.91
N ASP A 16 -9.54 -7.89 9.15
CA ASP A 16 -9.26 -9.32 9.21
C ASP A 16 -7.97 -9.63 8.43
N ILE A 17 -6.94 -10.12 9.14
CA ILE A 17 -5.64 -10.47 8.55
C ILE A 17 -5.81 -11.51 7.43
N ALA A 18 -6.62 -12.55 7.65
CA ALA A 18 -6.76 -13.65 6.69
C ALA A 18 -7.39 -13.14 5.38
N LEU A 19 -8.35 -12.21 5.49
CA LEU A 19 -8.94 -11.57 4.33
C LEU A 19 -7.93 -10.67 3.59
N VAL A 20 -7.11 -9.91 4.32
CA VAL A 20 -6.05 -9.08 3.72
C VAL A 20 -5.05 -9.95 2.97
N GLU A 21 -4.54 -11.02 3.59
CA GLU A 21 -3.63 -11.98 2.94
C GLU A 21 -4.24 -12.57 1.67
N GLN A 22 -5.49 -13.03 1.74
CA GLN A 22 -6.19 -13.59 0.60
C GLN A 22 -6.31 -12.58 -0.56
N ARG A 23 -6.69 -11.34 -0.28
CA ARG A 23 -6.87 -10.30 -1.31
C ARG A 23 -5.54 -9.86 -1.92
N VAL A 24 -4.49 -9.75 -1.12
CA VAL A 24 -3.14 -9.44 -1.60
C VAL A 24 -2.62 -10.55 -2.50
N ALA A 25 -2.71 -11.81 -2.06
CA ALA A 25 -2.27 -12.96 -2.84
C ALA A 25 -3.02 -13.07 -4.17
N GLN A 26 -4.34 -12.85 -4.16
CA GLN A 26 -5.16 -12.83 -5.38
C GLN A 26 -4.71 -11.72 -6.34
N ALA A 27 -4.56 -10.49 -5.85
CA ALA A 27 -4.18 -9.35 -6.68
C ALA A 27 -2.79 -9.53 -7.30
N LEU A 28 -1.82 -10.07 -6.54
CA LEU A 28 -0.49 -10.40 -7.06
C LEU A 28 -0.54 -11.50 -8.12
N ALA A 29 -1.37 -12.53 -7.93
CA ALA A 29 -1.54 -13.60 -8.91
C ALA A 29 -2.15 -13.10 -10.23
N GLU A 30 -3.04 -12.12 -10.17
CA GLU A 30 -3.64 -11.46 -11.34
C GLU A 30 -2.61 -10.59 -12.08
N ASP A 31 -1.82 -9.79 -11.36
CA ASP A 31 -0.86 -8.83 -11.94
C ASP A 31 0.41 -9.50 -12.49
N ALA A 32 0.85 -10.60 -11.87
CA ALA A 32 2.11 -11.25 -12.17
C ALA A 32 1.95 -12.73 -12.58
N HIS A 33 0.94 -13.05 -13.39
CA HIS A 33 0.64 -14.43 -13.81
C HIS A 33 1.84 -15.18 -14.45
N ALA A 34 2.73 -14.46 -15.14
CA ALA A 34 3.99 -14.99 -15.70
C ALA A 34 5.26 -14.46 -14.99
N GLY A 35 5.08 -13.75 -13.88
CA GLY A 35 6.12 -12.94 -13.22
C GLY A 35 6.52 -11.69 -14.01
N ASP A 36 7.44 -10.90 -13.43
CA ASP A 36 7.99 -9.72 -14.08
C ASP A 36 9.21 -10.07 -14.96
N LEU A 37 8.94 -10.48 -16.21
CA LEU A 37 9.96 -10.87 -17.18
C LEU A 37 10.89 -9.70 -17.55
N THR A 38 10.36 -8.49 -17.64
CA THR A 38 11.12 -7.29 -18.00
C THR A 38 12.16 -6.97 -16.93
N SER A 39 11.77 -6.98 -15.65
CA SER A 39 12.72 -6.75 -14.55
C SER A 39 13.74 -7.88 -14.44
N LYS A 40 13.35 -9.14 -14.68
CA LYS A 40 14.29 -10.27 -14.72
C LYS A 40 15.33 -10.11 -15.84
N ALA A 41 14.94 -9.58 -17.00
CA ALA A 41 15.83 -9.41 -18.15
C ALA A 41 16.74 -8.18 -18.04
N THR A 42 16.31 -7.11 -17.34
CA THR A 42 17.01 -5.82 -17.35
C THR A 42 17.73 -5.48 -16.05
N ILE A 43 17.40 -6.14 -14.93
CA ILE A 43 17.92 -5.80 -13.61
C ILE A 43 18.67 -7.01 -13.04
N GLY A 44 19.87 -6.82 -12.51
CA GLY A 44 20.64 -7.89 -11.88
C GLY A 44 19.94 -8.49 -10.65
N GLU A 45 20.12 -9.80 -10.41
CA GLU A 45 19.43 -10.52 -9.34
C GLU A 45 19.71 -9.97 -7.94
N ASN A 46 20.92 -9.49 -7.69
CA ASN A 46 21.35 -8.94 -6.40
C ASN A 46 21.21 -7.41 -6.30
N HIS A 47 20.63 -6.76 -7.32
CA HIS A 47 20.49 -5.31 -7.31
C HIS A 47 19.51 -4.87 -6.22
N ARG A 48 19.91 -3.85 -5.46
CA ARG A 48 19.13 -3.28 -4.36
C ARG A 48 18.79 -1.83 -4.65
N SER A 49 17.61 -1.40 -4.19
CA SER A 49 17.17 0.00 -4.34
C SER A 49 16.35 0.45 -3.16
N THR A 50 16.26 1.76 -2.99
CA THR A 50 15.25 2.40 -2.14
C THR A 50 14.16 2.97 -3.06
N ALA A 51 12.89 2.74 -2.70
CA ALA A 51 11.75 3.35 -3.36
C ALA A 51 10.86 4.08 -2.34
N THR A 52 10.13 5.08 -2.82
CA THR A 52 9.20 5.89 -2.03
C THR A 52 7.85 5.99 -2.73
N PHE A 53 6.79 5.60 -2.04
CA PHE A 53 5.42 5.79 -2.47
C PHE A 53 4.99 7.21 -2.09
N ASN A 54 4.85 8.09 -3.08
CA ASN A 54 4.47 9.49 -2.86
C ASN A 54 3.04 9.76 -3.31
N ALA A 55 2.30 10.54 -2.52
CA ALA A 55 0.98 11.04 -2.91
C ALA A 55 1.10 12.01 -4.09
N ARG A 56 0.42 11.74 -5.21
CA ARG A 56 0.41 12.66 -6.37
C ARG A 56 -0.67 13.73 -6.31
N LYS A 57 -1.63 13.60 -5.40
CA LYS A 57 -2.75 14.51 -5.18
C LYS A 57 -2.96 14.68 -3.68
N THR A 58 -3.44 15.85 -3.28
CA THR A 58 -3.92 16.12 -1.92
C THR A 58 -5.17 15.29 -1.65
N GLY A 59 -5.26 14.69 -0.46
CA GLY A 59 -6.36 13.79 -0.12
C GLY A 59 -6.20 13.11 1.23
N THR A 60 -7.17 12.27 1.60
CA THR A 60 -7.12 11.42 2.78
C THR A 60 -6.57 10.04 2.40
N ILE A 61 -5.51 9.62 3.10
CA ILE A 61 -4.82 8.36 2.82
C ILE A 61 -5.54 7.19 3.47
N ALA A 62 -5.66 6.08 2.74
CA ALA A 62 -6.10 4.79 3.25
C ALA A 62 -5.43 3.64 2.48
N GLY A 63 -5.23 2.51 3.16
CA GLY A 63 -4.63 1.31 2.58
C GLY A 63 -3.13 1.17 2.79
N THR A 64 -2.49 1.95 3.67
CA THR A 64 -1.05 1.84 3.92
C THR A 64 -0.64 0.48 4.51
N LEU A 65 -1.49 -0.10 5.37
CA LEU A 65 -1.27 -1.44 5.92
C LEU A 65 -1.42 -2.54 4.87
N VAL A 66 -2.37 -2.39 3.94
CA VAL A 66 -2.57 -3.33 2.83
C VAL A 66 -1.40 -3.25 1.85
N ALA A 67 -0.91 -2.06 1.53
CA ALA A 67 0.29 -1.89 0.72
C ALA A 67 1.53 -2.50 1.38
N ALA A 68 1.69 -2.36 2.69
CA ALA A 68 2.74 -3.04 3.43
C ALA A 68 2.61 -4.58 3.36
N ALA A 69 1.40 -5.12 3.40
CA ALA A 69 1.18 -6.55 3.21
C ALA A 69 1.61 -7.02 1.80
N VAL A 70 1.36 -6.23 0.76
CA VAL A 70 1.86 -6.51 -0.60
C VAL A 70 3.40 -6.54 -0.63
N LEU A 71 4.06 -5.59 0.06
CA LEU A 71 5.52 -5.55 0.15
C LEU A 71 6.07 -6.82 0.84
N GLU A 72 5.51 -7.20 1.99
CA GLU A 72 5.95 -8.39 2.72
C GLU A 72 5.69 -9.68 1.93
N GLU A 73 4.58 -9.78 1.21
CA GLU A 73 4.28 -10.94 0.34
C GLU A 73 5.29 -11.09 -0.80
N CYS A 74 5.81 -9.98 -1.31
CA CYS A 74 6.92 -9.96 -2.27
C CYS A 74 8.31 -10.12 -1.61
N GLY A 75 8.40 -10.37 -0.31
CA GLY A 75 9.64 -10.58 0.44
C GLY A 75 10.37 -9.30 0.87
N LEU A 76 9.69 -8.15 0.89
CA LEU A 76 10.26 -6.85 1.28
C LEU A 76 9.88 -6.51 2.73
N ASN A 77 10.81 -6.77 3.66
CA ASN A 77 10.60 -6.55 5.09
C ASN A 77 11.25 -5.27 5.65
N ASN A 78 12.10 -4.58 4.86
CA ASN A 78 12.72 -3.32 5.26
C ASN A 78 11.94 -2.14 4.66
N TYR A 79 10.86 -1.75 5.32
CA TYR A 79 10.04 -0.62 4.94
C TYR A 79 9.56 0.17 6.16
N GLU A 80 9.14 1.40 5.90
CA GLU A 80 8.63 2.33 6.89
C GLU A 80 7.37 3.00 6.36
N ILE A 81 6.27 2.84 7.08
CA ILE A 81 5.04 3.59 6.85
C ILE A 81 5.20 4.96 7.53
N LYS A 82 5.17 6.03 6.73
CA LYS A 82 5.36 7.42 7.16
C LYS A 82 4.04 8.11 7.50
N VAL A 83 2.93 7.64 6.93
CA VAL A 83 1.60 8.24 7.08
C VAL A 83 0.61 7.14 7.47
N ASN A 84 -0.15 7.39 8.53
CA ASN A 84 -1.20 6.48 8.97
C ASN A 84 -2.48 6.69 8.15
N ASP A 85 -3.27 5.63 7.99
CA ASP A 85 -4.60 5.72 7.37
C ASP A 85 -5.51 6.71 8.13
N GLY A 86 -6.36 7.41 7.38
CA GLY A 86 -7.19 8.52 7.87
C GLY A 86 -6.49 9.89 7.88
N THR A 87 -5.19 9.94 7.65
CA THR A 87 -4.43 11.21 7.61
C THR A 87 -4.68 11.95 6.30
N SER A 88 -4.99 13.25 6.39
CA SER A 88 -5.00 14.13 5.21
C SER A 88 -3.58 14.58 4.87
N VAL A 89 -3.20 14.50 3.60
CA VAL A 89 -1.85 14.84 3.12
C VAL A 89 -1.90 15.72 1.88
N GLU A 90 -0.83 16.47 1.65
CA GLU A 90 -0.62 17.23 0.43
C GLU A 90 0.08 16.41 -0.66
N ALA A 91 -0.04 16.83 -1.92
CA ALA A 91 0.74 16.28 -3.01
C ALA A 91 2.26 16.37 -2.72
N GLY A 92 2.99 15.32 -3.06
CA GLY A 92 4.42 15.16 -2.77
C GLY A 92 4.72 14.44 -1.45
N THR A 93 3.73 14.26 -0.55
CA THR A 93 3.94 13.58 0.73
C THR A 93 4.37 12.13 0.53
N THR A 94 5.46 11.70 1.17
CA THR A 94 5.90 10.31 1.20
C THR A 94 5.05 9.49 2.18
N LEU A 95 4.42 8.44 1.67
CA LEU A 95 3.52 7.55 2.44
C LEU A 95 4.27 6.34 2.98
N ILE A 96 5.08 5.70 2.13
CA ILE A 96 5.85 4.50 2.48
C ILE A 96 7.24 4.63 1.85
N ARG A 97 8.27 4.30 2.61
CA ARG A 97 9.64 4.10 2.11
C ARG A 97 9.98 2.61 2.21
N VAL A 98 10.54 2.01 1.17
CA VAL A 98 10.97 0.61 1.16
C VAL A 98 12.38 0.50 0.61
N GLU A 99 13.16 -0.42 1.16
CA GLU A 99 14.48 -0.78 0.66
C GLU A 99 14.59 -2.30 0.53
N GLY A 100 15.11 -2.77 -0.60
CA GLY A 100 15.24 -4.20 -0.84
C GLY A 100 15.66 -4.54 -2.24
N ASN A 101 15.41 -5.79 -2.63
CA ASN A 101 15.66 -6.27 -3.98
C ASN A 101 14.83 -5.47 -4.99
N THR A 102 15.47 -4.92 -6.02
CA THR A 102 14.78 -4.05 -6.99
C THR A 102 13.71 -4.79 -7.77
N ARG A 103 13.92 -6.06 -8.15
CA ARG A 103 12.92 -6.85 -8.85
C ARG A 103 11.67 -7.07 -7.98
N ALA A 104 11.86 -7.32 -6.68
CA ALA A 104 10.75 -7.47 -5.73
C ALA A 104 9.99 -6.14 -5.52
N ILE A 105 10.70 -5.01 -5.45
CA ILE A 105 10.07 -3.68 -5.35
C ILE A 105 9.17 -3.42 -6.56
N LEU A 106 9.68 -3.67 -7.78
CA LEU A 106 8.92 -3.44 -9.01
C LEU A 106 7.74 -4.42 -9.16
N LEU A 107 7.92 -5.67 -8.76
CA LEU A 107 6.84 -6.66 -8.73
C LEU A 107 5.69 -6.22 -7.80
N ALA A 108 6.01 -5.65 -6.64
CA ALA A 108 5.01 -5.19 -5.67
C ALA A 108 4.33 -3.86 -6.09
N GLU A 109 5.00 -3.04 -6.90
CA GLU A 109 4.65 -1.63 -7.13
C GLU A 109 3.19 -1.46 -7.57
N ARG A 110 2.81 -2.11 -8.67
CA ARG A 110 1.49 -1.91 -9.30
C ARG A 110 0.37 -2.34 -8.38
N THR A 111 0.49 -3.53 -7.78
CA THR A 111 -0.50 -4.05 -6.85
C THR A 111 -0.64 -3.17 -5.61
N ALA A 112 0.48 -2.74 -5.00
CA ALA A 112 0.45 -1.83 -3.85
C ALA A 112 -0.18 -0.47 -4.19
N LEU A 113 0.17 0.11 -5.35
CA LEU A 113 -0.39 1.38 -5.81
C LEU A 113 -1.88 1.29 -6.12
N ASN A 114 -2.35 0.16 -6.66
CA ASN A 114 -3.77 -0.05 -6.95
C ASN A 114 -4.60 -0.02 -5.65
N PHE A 115 -4.16 -0.72 -4.60
CA PHE A 115 -4.81 -0.66 -3.29
C PHE A 115 -4.79 0.75 -2.70
N LEU A 116 -3.62 1.39 -2.62
CA LEU A 116 -3.48 2.74 -2.08
C LEU A 116 -4.37 3.74 -2.81
N SER A 117 -4.34 3.73 -4.15
CA SER A 117 -5.08 4.69 -4.97
C SER A 117 -6.59 4.51 -4.82
N HIS A 118 -7.06 3.25 -4.85
CA HIS A 118 -8.48 2.96 -4.75
C HIS A 118 -9.04 3.31 -3.36
N LEU A 119 -8.39 2.83 -2.31
CA LEU A 119 -8.83 3.05 -0.93
C LEU A 119 -8.72 4.53 -0.53
N SER A 120 -7.62 5.19 -0.88
CA SER A 120 -7.45 6.63 -0.62
C SER A 120 -8.45 7.47 -1.43
N GLY A 121 -8.84 7.04 -2.62
CA GLY A 121 -9.89 7.68 -3.41
C GLY A 121 -11.24 7.67 -2.69
N ILE A 122 -11.64 6.51 -2.18
CA ILE A 122 -12.86 6.35 -1.38
C ILE A 122 -12.80 7.19 -0.10
N ALA A 123 -11.68 7.12 0.64
CA ALA A 123 -11.49 7.86 1.88
C ALA A 123 -11.54 9.38 1.66
N SER A 124 -10.90 9.86 0.59
CA SER A 124 -10.90 11.29 0.22
C SER A 124 -12.30 11.79 -0.14
N LEU A 125 -13.04 11.03 -0.94
CA LEU A 125 -14.42 11.39 -1.31
C LEU A 125 -15.35 11.35 -0.10
N THR A 126 -15.20 10.36 0.77
CA THR A 126 -15.97 10.28 2.02
C THR A 126 -15.67 11.50 2.91
N SER A 127 -14.39 11.83 3.07
CA SER A 127 -13.93 13.00 3.83
C SER A 127 -14.50 14.32 3.30
N SER A 128 -14.64 14.48 1.97
CA SER A 128 -15.30 15.67 1.41
C SER A 128 -16.77 15.74 1.80
N TRP A 129 -17.52 14.64 1.70
CA TRP A 129 -18.94 14.62 2.07
C TRP A 129 -19.17 14.86 3.56
N VAL A 130 -18.33 14.28 4.42
CA VAL A 130 -18.38 14.52 5.88
C VAL A 130 -18.19 16.01 6.20
N LYS A 131 -17.33 16.72 5.45
CA LYS A 131 -17.15 18.17 5.59
C LYS A 131 -18.38 18.95 5.15
N GLU A 132 -19.03 18.56 4.04
CA GLU A 132 -20.24 19.24 3.55
C GLU A 132 -21.42 19.13 4.53
N VAL A 133 -21.53 18.02 5.27
CA VAL A 133 -22.60 17.81 6.26
C VAL A 133 -22.20 18.21 7.69
N ALA A 134 -21.07 18.90 7.85
CA ALA A 134 -20.58 19.33 9.16
C ALA A 134 -21.62 20.24 9.85
N GLY A 135 -21.87 19.98 11.14
CA GLY A 135 -22.89 20.69 11.92
C GLY A 135 -24.28 20.06 11.87
N THR A 136 -24.47 18.98 11.11
CA THR A 136 -25.70 18.18 11.15
C THR A 136 -25.55 16.97 12.09
N LYS A 137 -26.64 16.21 12.27
CA LYS A 137 -26.63 14.92 13.00
C LYS A 137 -26.35 13.72 12.08
N ALA A 138 -26.12 13.94 10.79
CA ALA A 138 -25.82 12.87 9.83
C ALA A 138 -24.43 12.27 10.11
N LYS A 139 -24.29 10.97 9.88
CA LYS A 139 -23.06 10.19 10.03
C LYS A 139 -22.89 9.25 8.85
#